data_AF-X1KCR0-F1
#
_entry.id   AF-X1KCR0-F1
#
_cell.length_a   1.000
_cell.length_b   1.000
_cell.length_c   1.000
_cell.angle_alpha   90.00
_cell.angle_beta   90.00
_cell.angle_gamma   90.00
#
_symmetry.space_group_name_H-M   'P 1'
#
loop_
_entity.id
_entity.type
_entity.pdbx_description
1 polymer ?
#
loop_
_entity_poly.entity_id
_entity_poly.type
_entity_poly.pdbx_seq_one_letter_code
_entity_poly.pdbx_strand_id
1 'polypeptide(L)'
;MYPASLLSTKTTPKNIPTDTKEGVFQRTDAVLGVKYWLGFALPGGGLPRSDCGEYFTIGCLAHGYIEKHVKTCMRADCPVCRQKWAGRLAGRAENRISQVTGLGPPKHVVVSLPQADFGLVLDDFPGLRRKVYKIAKRVGVRGALAIFHPARRRCPNCGTVPEMGHKTCLFCGNYWFEWYFSPHFHLVGFGWIKGTGEEFLRSGYVVRNVGRRRSVGGTVLYQLSHAGVHLKFHTITWFGALSYNKLRVEPEPREENTCPTCGARLLPCRWFGDGEDPLALEGEGGYWVDTEGWRYTARFRGLGGF
;
A
#
# COMPACT_ATOMS: atom_id res chain seq x y z
N MET A 1 32.50 37.82 -10.68
CA MET A 1 31.57 38.82 -10.09
C MET A 1 30.29 38.80 -10.92
N TYR A 2 29.18 38.36 -10.34
CA TYR A 2 27.86 38.49 -10.97
C TYR A 2 27.34 39.92 -10.79
N PRO A 3 26.64 40.51 -11.78
CA PRO A 3 25.66 41.54 -11.50
C PRO A 3 24.27 40.92 -11.39
N ALA A 4 23.60 41.25 -10.29
CA ALA A 4 22.17 41.10 -10.11
C ALA A 4 21.45 42.38 -10.59
N SER A 5 20.31 42.23 -11.28
CA SER A 5 19.04 42.93 -10.98
C SER A 5 18.01 42.69 -12.09
N LEU A 6 16.86 42.10 -11.72
CA LEU A 6 15.49 42.66 -11.79
C LEU A 6 14.89 42.64 -13.21
N LEU A 7 13.79 41.96 -13.52
CA LEU A 7 12.40 42.08 -13.00
C LEU A 7 11.65 40.76 -13.34
N SER A 8 11.10 39.99 -12.40
CA SER A 8 9.78 40.14 -11.75
C SER A 8 8.60 40.37 -12.70
N THR A 9 8.06 39.28 -13.25
CA THR A 9 6.64 39.20 -13.64
C THR A 9 5.95 38.22 -12.70
N LYS A 10 5.10 38.76 -11.82
CA LYS A 10 4.19 38.01 -10.96
C LYS A 10 3.20 37.22 -11.80
N THR A 11 3.48 35.94 -12.05
CA THR A 11 2.45 34.97 -12.37
C THR A 11 1.88 34.43 -11.07
N THR A 12 0.63 34.78 -10.80
CA THR A 12 -0.22 34.19 -9.77
C THR A 12 -0.19 32.66 -9.89
N PRO A 13 0.11 31.90 -8.83
CA PRO A 13 0.01 30.45 -8.90
C PRO A 13 -1.47 30.09 -9.00
N LYS A 14 -1.86 29.53 -10.14
CA LYS A 14 -3.12 28.81 -10.26
C LYS A 14 -3.10 27.71 -9.20
N ASN A 15 -4.09 27.73 -8.30
CA ASN A 15 -4.37 26.63 -7.37
C ASN A 15 -4.56 25.35 -8.18
N ILE A 16 -3.51 24.52 -8.25
CA ILE A 16 -3.61 23.13 -8.70
C ILE A 16 -4.09 22.36 -7.47
N PRO A 17 -5.25 21.70 -7.52
CA PRO A 17 -5.65 20.78 -6.45
C PRO A 17 -4.54 19.73 -6.31
N THR A 18 -3.92 19.64 -5.13
CA THR A 18 -3.00 18.57 -4.78
C THR A 18 -3.80 17.29 -4.58
N ASP A 19 -4.28 16.72 -5.68
CA ASP A 19 -4.94 15.43 -5.66
C ASP A 19 -3.83 14.39 -5.45
N THR A 20 -3.63 14.04 -4.18
CA THR A 20 -2.58 13.11 -3.76
C THR A 20 -2.87 11.76 -4.39
N LYS A 21 -2.17 11.43 -5.48
CA LYS A 21 -2.30 10.13 -6.14
C LYS A 21 -1.96 9.01 -5.15
N GLU A 22 -2.98 8.31 -4.70
CA GLU A 22 -2.84 7.25 -3.71
C GLU A 22 -1.93 6.11 -4.23
N GLY A 23 -1.07 5.58 -3.35
CA GLY A 23 -0.13 4.52 -3.71
C GLY A 23 1.12 4.99 -4.46
N VAL A 24 1.40 6.30 -4.45
CA VAL A 24 2.66 6.90 -4.93
C VAL A 24 3.46 7.39 -3.72
N PHE A 25 4.77 7.13 -3.68
CA PHE A 25 5.66 7.67 -2.64
C PHE A 25 5.59 9.20 -2.69
N GLN A 26 5.45 9.87 -1.56
CA GLN A 26 5.45 11.34 -1.53
C GLN A 26 6.80 11.84 -1.04
N ARG A 27 7.39 12.77 -1.79
CA ARG A 27 8.78 13.19 -1.65
C ARG A 27 9.07 14.07 -0.43
N THR A 28 8.13 14.23 0.51
CA THR A 28 8.25 15.32 1.50
C THR A 28 9.46 15.16 2.40
N ASP A 29 10.02 13.97 2.58
CA ASP A 29 11.10 13.75 3.54
C ASP A 29 12.06 12.65 3.08
N ALA A 30 12.75 12.86 1.96
CA ALA A 30 13.81 11.94 1.53
C ALA A 30 14.98 12.00 2.54
N VAL A 31 15.04 11.04 3.45
CA VAL A 31 16.14 10.88 4.42
C VAL A 31 17.35 10.22 3.75
N LEU A 32 18.52 10.76 4.04
CA LEU A 32 19.82 10.10 3.82
C LEU A 32 19.82 8.75 4.58
N GLY A 33 19.80 7.63 3.88
CA GLY A 33 19.85 6.29 4.49
C GLY A 33 18.79 5.29 4.00
N VAL A 34 17.82 5.73 3.20
CA VAL A 34 16.88 4.81 2.54
C VAL A 34 17.61 4.02 1.46
N LYS A 35 17.62 2.69 1.58
CA LYS A 35 18.16 1.82 0.52
C LYS A 35 17.20 1.85 -0.68
N TYR A 36 17.66 2.46 -1.76
CA TYR A 36 16.97 2.46 -3.05
C TYR A 36 17.52 1.35 -3.93
N TRP A 37 16.63 0.67 -4.65
CA TRP A 37 16.96 -0.20 -5.76
C TRP A 37 16.41 0.43 -7.03
N LEU A 38 17.28 1.14 -7.76
CA LEU A 38 16.93 1.77 -9.04
C LEU A 38 15.67 2.66 -8.95
N GLY A 39 15.63 3.52 -7.92
CA GLY A 39 14.53 4.45 -7.68
C GLY A 39 13.38 3.90 -6.82
N PHE A 40 13.35 2.60 -6.53
CA PHE A 40 12.34 1.98 -5.65
C PHE A 40 12.84 1.84 -4.22
N ALA A 41 12.01 2.19 -3.25
CA ALA A 41 12.24 1.96 -1.82
C ALA A 41 11.29 0.89 -1.28
N LEU A 42 11.64 0.31 -0.12
CA LEU A 42 10.70 -0.49 0.65
C LEU A 42 9.70 0.41 1.40
N PRO A 43 8.52 -0.10 1.76
CA PRO A 43 7.54 0.65 2.53
C PRO A 43 8.09 1.05 3.91
N GLY A 44 7.71 2.23 4.38
CA GLY A 44 8.14 2.74 5.69
C GLY A 44 9.56 3.30 5.75
N GLY A 45 10.20 3.60 4.62
CA GLY A 45 11.54 4.20 4.58
C GLY A 45 11.58 5.73 4.74
N GLY A 46 10.46 6.44 4.67
CA GLY A 46 10.39 7.90 4.78
C GLY A 46 10.23 8.39 6.22
N LEU A 47 9.80 9.65 6.38
CA LEU A 47 9.43 10.21 7.69
C LEU A 47 7.91 10.18 7.92
N PRO A 48 7.47 10.04 9.18
CA PRO A 48 6.10 10.32 9.55
C PRO A 48 5.82 11.82 9.48
N ARG A 49 4.54 12.20 9.32
CA ARG A 49 4.11 13.57 9.62
C ARG A 49 4.12 13.75 11.13
N SER A 50 4.13 15.01 11.58
CA SER A 50 4.18 15.36 13.01
C SER A 50 3.05 14.73 13.83
N ASP A 51 1.89 14.50 13.20
CA ASP A 51 0.69 13.98 13.85
C ASP A 51 0.41 12.50 13.55
N CYS A 52 1.26 11.81 12.78
CA CYS A 52 1.08 10.39 12.48
C CYS A 52 1.24 9.56 13.75
N GLY A 53 0.24 8.73 14.06
CA GLY A 53 0.26 7.89 15.27
C GLY A 53 -0.39 8.56 16.48
N GLU A 54 -0.67 9.86 16.44
CA GLU A 54 -1.44 10.51 17.50
C GLU A 54 -2.89 10.03 17.51
N TYR A 55 -3.50 10.02 18.69
CA TYR A 55 -4.91 9.72 18.84
C TYR A 55 -5.79 10.96 18.62
N PHE A 56 -7.01 10.72 18.17
CA PHE A 56 -8.11 11.68 18.20
C PHE A 56 -9.40 10.96 18.55
N THR A 57 -10.38 11.70 19.06
CA THR A 57 -11.67 11.16 19.47
C THR A 57 -12.81 11.82 18.74
N ILE A 58 -13.84 11.03 18.45
CA ILE A 58 -15.14 11.46 17.93
C ILE A 58 -16.21 10.80 18.79
N GLY A 59 -17.33 11.45 19.06
CA GLY A 59 -18.33 10.89 19.97
C GLY A 59 -19.71 11.50 19.86
N CYS A 60 -20.64 10.87 20.57
CA CYS A 60 -21.97 11.34 20.88
C CYS A 60 -22.04 11.59 22.38
N LEU A 61 -21.79 12.84 22.79
CA LEU A 61 -21.78 13.22 24.20
C LEU A 61 -23.18 13.16 24.83
N ALA A 62 -24.25 13.16 24.05
CA ALA A 62 -25.61 12.94 24.58
C ALA A 62 -25.80 11.51 25.15
N HIS A 63 -25.01 10.53 24.67
CA HIS A 63 -25.12 9.14 25.08
C HIS A 63 -23.81 8.61 25.72
N GLY A 64 -22.79 9.45 25.91
CA GLY A 64 -21.51 9.01 26.46
C GLY A 64 -20.73 8.03 25.59
N TYR A 65 -21.01 7.96 24.29
CA TYR A 65 -20.28 7.08 23.37
C TYR A 65 -19.15 7.84 22.67
N ILE A 66 -17.91 7.38 22.81
CA ILE A 66 -16.72 7.98 22.19
C ILE A 66 -15.92 6.89 21.47
N GLU A 67 -15.56 7.15 20.21
CA GLU A 67 -14.57 6.38 19.50
C GLU A 67 -13.21 7.08 19.51
N LYS A 68 -12.17 6.29 19.78
CA LYS A 68 -10.77 6.70 19.72
C LYS A 68 -10.12 6.10 18.48
N HIS A 69 -9.47 6.94 17.70
CA HIS A 69 -8.87 6.61 16.41
C HIS A 69 -7.43 7.12 16.35
N VAL A 70 -6.56 6.42 15.60
CA VAL A 70 -5.19 6.89 15.33
C VAL A 70 -5.15 7.68 14.03
N LYS A 71 -4.55 8.87 14.07
CA LYS A 71 -4.25 9.69 12.89
C LYS A 71 -3.27 8.99 11.97
N THR A 72 -3.59 8.98 10.68
CA THR A 72 -2.76 8.31 9.68
C THR A 72 -2.64 9.16 8.43
N CYS A 73 -1.43 9.25 7.86
CA CYS A 73 -1.22 9.89 6.57
C CYS A 73 -1.53 8.97 5.37
N MET A 74 -1.83 7.70 5.60
CA MET A 74 -2.04 6.65 4.57
C MET A 74 -0.95 6.60 3.48
N ARG A 75 0.30 7.00 3.79
CA ARG A 75 1.41 6.92 2.84
C ARG A 75 2.21 5.63 2.98
N ALA A 76 2.69 5.12 1.86
CA ALA A 76 3.48 3.89 1.76
C ALA A 76 4.85 3.99 2.44
N ASP A 77 5.44 5.18 2.42
CA ASP A 77 6.77 5.48 2.94
C ASP A 77 6.77 5.84 4.43
N CYS A 78 5.62 6.21 5.00
CA CYS A 78 5.52 6.54 6.42
C CYS A 78 5.78 5.29 7.29
N PRO A 79 6.79 5.28 8.18
CA PRO A 79 7.10 4.12 9.04
C PRO A 79 5.96 3.78 9.99
N VAL A 80 5.18 4.78 10.41
CA VAL A 80 4.03 4.63 11.32
C VAL A 80 2.79 4.11 10.57
N CYS A 81 2.49 4.66 9.40
CA CYS A 81 1.21 4.41 8.72
C CYS A 81 1.27 3.33 7.63
N ARG A 82 2.45 2.80 7.29
CA ARG A 82 2.61 1.83 6.18
C ARG A 82 1.70 0.60 6.30
N GLN A 83 1.44 0.12 7.51
CA GLN A 83 0.58 -1.06 7.70
C GLN A 83 -0.88 -0.74 7.37
N LYS A 84 -1.40 0.41 7.83
CA LYS A 84 -2.75 0.88 7.49
C LYS A 84 -2.88 1.21 5.99
N TRP A 85 -1.85 1.81 5.38
CA TRP A 85 -1.78 2.00 3.93
C TRP A 85 -1.89 0.67 3.17
N ALA A 86 -1.08 -0.32 3.55
CA ALA A 86 -1.07 -1.63 2.91
C ALA A 86 -2.42 -2.35 3.11
N GLY A 87 -3.00 -2.27 4.31
CA GLY A 87 -4.33 -2.80 4.62
C GLY A 87 -5.41 -2.20 3.74
N ARG A 88 -5.44 -0.86 3.61
CA ARG A 88 -6.43 -0.17 2.78
C ARG A 88 -6.33 -0.56 1.30
N LEU A 89 -5.11 -0.63 0.76
CA LEU A 89 -4.90 -1.07 -0.63
C LEU A 89 -5.25 -2.54 -0.84
N ALA A 90 -4.98 -3.40 0.15
CA ALA A 90 -5.33 -4.80 0.11
C ALA A 90 -6.85 -5.01 0.12
N GLY A 91 -7.60 -4.29 0.98
CA GLY A 91 -9.06 -4.33 1.00
C GLY A 91 -9.67 -3.91 -0.33
N ARG A 92 -9.21 -2.78 -0.89
CA ARG A 92 -9.66 -2.34 -2.24
C ARG A 92 -9.31 -3.33 -3.34
N ALA A 93 -8.17 -4.00 -3.24
CA ALA A 93 -7.79 -5.02 -4.20
C ALA A 93 -8.66 -6.28 -4.08
N GLU A 94 -9.00 -6.69 -2.86
CA GLU A 94 -9.92 -7.78 -2.57
C GLU A 94 -11.31 -7.50 -3.11
N ASN A 95 -11.89 -6.32 -2.83
CA ASN A 95 -13.17 -5.90 -3.38
C ASN A 95 -13.17 -5.89 -4.92
N ARG A 96 -12.13 -5.32 -5.56
CA ARG A 96 -12.03 -5.35 -7.02
C ARG A 96 -11.97 -6.77 -7.59
N ILE A 97 -11.27 -7.69 -6.92
CA ILE A 97 -11.13 -9.08 -7.36
C ILE A 97 -12.42 -9.88 -7.11
N SER A 98 -13.14 -9.64 -6.01
CA SER A 98 -14.38 -10.34 -5.68
C SER A 98 -15.51 -10.05 -6.67
N GLN A 99 -15.49 -8.87 -7.32
CA GLN A 99 -16.48 -8.47 -8.32
C GLN A 99 -16.28 -9.12 -9.71
N VAL A 100 -15.25 -9.94 -9.90
CA VAL A 100 -15.06 -10.68 -11.15
C VAL A 100 -15.74 -12.04 -11.09
N THR A 101 -16.64 -12.28 -12.04
CA THR A 101 -17.33 -13.56 -12.22
C THR A 101 -16.79 -14.33 -13.44
N GLY A 102 -16.97 -15.65 -13.47
CA GLY A 102 -16.71 -16.49 -14.64
C GLY A 102 -15.24 -16.75 -15.03
N LEU A 103 -14.25 -16.30 -14.23
CA LEU A 103 -12.82 -16.52 -14.51
C LEU A 103 -12.12 -17.53 -13.58
N GLY A 104 -12.90 -18.23 -12.75
CA GLY A 104 -12.40 -19.16 -11.74
C GLY A 104 -11.79 -18.46 -10.52
N PRO A 105 -11.13 -19.19 -9.61
CA PRO A 105 -10.56 -18.60 -8.40
C PRO A 105 -9.27 -17.81 -8.71
N PRO A 106 -8.97 -16.75 -7.93
CA PRO A 106 -7.75 -15.98 -8.09
C PRO A 106 -6.51 -16.81 -7.74
N LYS A 107 -5.47 -16.64 -8.53
CA LYS A 107 -4.16 -17.27 -8.44
C LYS A 107 -3.08 -16.22 -8.19
N HIS A 108 -2.05 -16.62 -7.47
CA HIS A 108 -0.83 -15.85 -7.34
C HIS A 108 0.19 -16.37 -8.35
N VAL A 109 0.71 -15.47 -9.18
CA VAL A 109 1.75 -15.75 -10.17
C VAL A 109 2.92 -14.82 -9.91
N VAL A 110 4.15 -15.32 -9.99
CA VAL A 110 5.37 -14.51 -9.90
C VAL A 110 6.05 -14.50 -11.25
N VAL A 111 6.39 -13.31 -11.75
CA VAL A 111 7.14 -13.09 -12.99
C VAL A 111 8.49 -12.49 -12.64
N SER A 112 9.56 -13.27 -12.79
CA SER A 112 10.93 -12.84 -12.49
C SER A 112 11.61 -12.36 -13.76
N LEU A 113 12.33 -11.24 -13.68
CA LEU A 113 13.03 -10.67 -14.83
C LEU A 113 14.32 -11.45 -15.13
N PRO A 114 14.70 -11.59 -16.41
CA PRO A 114 16.07 -11.95 -16.77
C PRO A 114 17.02 -10.78 -16.47
N GLN A 115 18.29 -11.10 -16.20
CA GLN A 115 19.31 -10.07 -15.90
C GLN A 115 19.44 -9.02 -17.00
N ALA A 116 19.28 -9.43 -18.27
CA ALA A 116 19.32 -8.53 -19.44
C ALA A 116 18.29 -7.38 -19.38
N ASP A 117 17.19 -7.56 -18.64
CA ASP A 117 16.13 -6.56 -18.50
C ASP A 117 16.20 -5.76 -17.18
N PHE A 118 17.22 -5.98 -16.34
CA PHE A 118 17.34 -5.29 -15.06
C PHE A 118 17.46 -3.77 -15.21
N GLY A 119 18.15 -3.29 -16.26
CA GLY A 119 18.27 -1.85 -16.56
C GLY A 119 16.92 -1.18 -16.80
N LEU A 120 15.94 -1.91 -17.35
CA LEU A 120 14.60 -1.38 -17.62
C LEU A 120 13.85 -0.97 -16.35
N VAL A 121 14.25 -1.46 -15.16
CA VAL A 121 13.68 -1.00 -13.89
C VAL A 121 13.94 0.49 -13.68
N LEU A 122 15.13 0.97 -14.06
CA LEU A 122 15.51 2.38 -13.99
C LEU A 122 15.04 3.15 -15.24
N ASP A 123 15.31 2.59 -16.42
CA ASP A 123 15.27 3.33 -17.68
C ASP A 123 13.85 3.46 -18.26
N ASP A 124 13.05 2.39 -18.19
CA ASP A 124 11.67 2.35 -18.73
C ASP A 124 10.77 1.39 -17.92
N PHE A 125 10.54 1.71 -16.65
CA PHE A 125 9.66 0.92 -15.80
C PHE A 125 8.24 0.75 -16.39
N PRO A 126 7.61 1.78 -17.00
CA PRO A 126 6.32 1.60 -17.70
C PRO A 126 6.39 0.58 -18.84
N GLY A 127 7.44 0.58 -19.65
CA GLY A 127 7.66 -0.38 -20.73
C GLY A 127 7.94 -1.79 -20.22
N LEU A 128 8.79 -1.93 -19.20
CA LEU A 128 9.00 -3.18 -18.48
C LEU A 128 7.68 -3.76 -17.98
N ARG A 129 6.85 -2.95 -17.34
CA ARG A 129 5.54 -3.38 -16.85
C ARG A 129 4.63 -3.85 -17.99
N ARG A 130 4.59 -3.12 -19.12
CA ARG A 130 3.86 -3.56 -20.32
C ARG A 130 4.40 -4.89 -20.88
N LYS A 131 5.72 -5.08 -20.89
CA LYS A 131 6.39 -6.32 -21.31
C LYS A 131 5.95 -7.49 -20.42
N VAL A 132 5.98 -7.32 -19.10
CA VAL A 132 5.49 -8.30 -18.11
C VAL A 132 4.02 -8.66 -18.34
N TYR A 133 3.16 -7.69 -18.64
CA TYR A 133 1.75 -7.99 -18.94
C TYR A 133 1.57 -8.82 -20.21
N LYS A 134 2.37 -8.58 -21.25
CA LYS A 134 2.35 -9.38 -22.48
C LYS A 134 2.76 -10.83 -22.18
N ILE A 135 3.85 -11.00 -21.43
CA ILE A 135 4.35 -12.32 -20.99
C ILE A 135 3.28 -13.05 -20.17
N ALA A 136 2.71 -12.39 -19.17
CA ALA A 136 1.65 -12.95 -18.33
C ALA A 136 0.45 -13.43 -19.16
N LYS A 137 0.03 -12.64 -20.16
CA LYS A 137 -1.09 -13.02 -21.04
C LYS A 137 -0.76 -14.23 -21.92
N ARG A 138 0.47 -14.34 -22.43
CA ARG A 138 0.91 -15.48 -23.25
C ARG A 138 0.83 -16.80 -22.49
N VAL A 139 1.16 -16.79 -21.20
CA VAL A 139 1.04 -17.96 -20.34
C VAL A 139 -0.37 -18.15 -19.75
N GLY A 140 -1.37 -17.40 -20.23
CA GLY A 140 -2.78 -17.61 -19.88
C GLY A 140 -3.33 -16.77 -18.73
N VAL A 141 -2.62 -15.74 -18.24
CA VAL A 141 -3.20 -14.74 -17.32
C VAL A 141 -4.21 -13.88 -18.07
N ARG A 142 -5.48 -13.93 -17.66
CA ARG A 142 -6.58 -13.17 -18.29
C ARG A 142 -6.73 -11.76 -17.73
N GLY A 143 -6.33 -11.56 -16.48
CA GLY A 143 -6.26 -10.25 -15.83
C GLY A 143 -5.80 -10.39 -14.39
N ALA A 144 -5.04 -9.42 -13.90
CA ALA A 144 -4.50 -9.42 -12.55
C ALA A 144 -4.19 -8.00 -12.07
N LEU A 145 -4.07 -7.83 -10.76
CA LEU A 145 -3.18 -6.79 -10.23
C LEU A 145 -1.72 -7.20 -10.42
N ALA A 146 -0.84 -6.21 -10.45
CA ALA A 146 0.61 -6.40 -10.48
C ALA A 146 1.27 -5.50 -9.44
N ILE A 147 2.13 -6.10 -8.60
CA ILE A 147 2.93 -5.45 -7.56
C ILE A 147 4.39 -5.76 -7.83
N PHE A 148 5.18 -4.72 -8.06
CA PHE A 148 6.60 -4.85 -8.29
C PHE A 148 7.37 -4.99 -6.97
N HIS A 149 8.35 -5.89 -6.96
CA HIS A 149 9.27 -6.09 -5.85
C HIS A 149 10.71 -6.00 -6.40
N PRO A 150 11.52 -5.04 -5.94
CA PRO A 150 12.85 -4.81 -6.51
C PRO A 150 13.88 -5.85 -6.02
N ALA A 151 13.63 -6.47 -4.87
CA ALA A 151 14.60 -7.31 -4.19
C ALA A 151 13.95 -8.56 -3.60
N ARG A 152 14.77 -9.58 -3.33
CA ARG A 152 14.40 -10.79 -2.59
C ARG A 152 15.27 -10.92 -1.36
N ARG A 153 14.79 -11.71 -0.39
CA ARG A 153 15.62 -12.15 0.74
C ARG A 153 16.37 -13.42 0.36
N ARG A 154 17.59 -13.58 0.86
CA ARG A 154 18.32 -14.85 0.83
C ARG A 154 19.09 -15.07 2.13
N CYS A 155 19.34 -16.33 2.44
CA CYS A 155 20.23 -16.71 3.51
C CYS A 155 21.66 -16.35 3.08
N PRO A 156 22.37 -15.52 3.85
CA PRO A 156 23.75 -15.14 3.52
C PRO A 156 24.73 -16.31 3.67
N ASN A 157 24.41 -17.29 4.53
CA ASN A 157 25.26 -18.46 4.76
C ASN A 157 25.19 -19.47 3.60
N CYS A 158 23.99 -19.74 3.06
CA CYS A 158 23.80 -20.82 2.08
C CYS A 158 23.06 -20.40 0.79
N GLY A 159 22.73 -19.11 0.63
CA GLY A 159 22.01 -18.59 -0.55
C GLY A 159 20.52 -18.94 -0.63
N THR A 160 19.98 -19.75 0.29
CA THR A 160 18.57 -20.18 0.26
C THR A 160 17.62 -18.99 0.35
N VAL A 161 16.69 -18.87 -0.60
CA VAL A 161 15.60 -17.88 -0.54
C VAL A 161 14.56 -18.39 0.44
N PRO A 162 14.29 -17.70 1.57
CA PRO A 162 13.32 -18.17 2.55
C PRO A 162 11.92 -18.19 1.96
N GLU A 163 11.16 -19.20 2.35
CA GLU A 163 9.72 -19.18 2.17
C GLU A 163 9.07 -18.12 3.08
N MET A 164 7.84 -17.75 2.72
CA MET A 164 7.05 -16.73 3.39
C MET A 164 6.92 -17.02 4.90
N GLY A 165 7.28 -16.03 5.75
CA GLY A 165 7.07 -16.12 7.20
C GLY A 165 8.18 -16.81 8.01
N HIS A 166 9.17 -17.43 7.36
CA HIS A 166 10.27 -18.07 8.08
C HIS A 166 11.26 -17.05 8.64
N LYS A 167 11.47 -17.11 9.98
CA LYS A 167 12.47 -16.29 10.69
C LYS A 167 13.85 -16.94 10.72
N THR A 168 13.93 -18.24 10.47
CA THR A 168 15.17 -19.02 10.38
C THR A 168 15.26 -19.75 9.05
N CYS A 169 16.47 -19.91 8.53
CA CYS A 169 16.74 -20.66 7.32
C CYS A 169 16.55 -22.15 7.60
N LEU A 170 15.61 -22.79 6.91
CA LEU A 170 15.32 -24.22 7.08
C LEU A 170 16.48 -25.14 6.66
N PHE A 171 17.42 -24.63 5.87
CA PHE A 171 18.56 -25.42 5.38
C PHE A 171 19.75 -25.42 6.36
N CYS A 172 20.10 -24.26 6.94
CA CYS A 172 21.32 -24.14 7.76
C CYS A 172 21.10 -23.49 9.14
N GLY A 173 19.86 -23.23 9.53
CA GLY A 173 19.53 -22.64 10.84
C GLY A 173 19.83 -21.14 10.97
N ASN A 174 20.37 -20.47 9.95
CA ASN A 174 20.69 -19.04 10.04
C ASN A 174 19.43 -18.21 10.37
N TYR A 175 19.53 -17.32 11.35
CA TYR A 175 18.39 -16.55 11.88
C TYR A 175 18.25 -15.15 11.26
N TRP A 176 19.08 -14.81 10.28
CA TRP A 176 19.01 -13.54 9.57
C TRP A 176 19.02 -13.74 8.05
N PHE A 177 18.54 -12.75 7.31
CA PHE A 177 18.49 -12.81 5.85
C PHE A 177 18.84 -11.46 5.26
N GLU A 178 19.58 -11.46 4.16
CA GLU A 178 19.95 -10.26 3.43
C GLU A 178 19.05 -10.02 2.23
N TRP A 179 18.88 -8.76 1.86
CA TRP A 179 18.18 -8.35 0.66
C TRP A 179 19.14 -8.19 -0.52
N TYR A 180 18.88 -8.90 -1.61
CA TYR A 180 19.63 -8.80 -2.86
C TYR A 180 18.73 -8.38 -4.01
N PHE A 181 19.29 -7.66 -4.98
CA PHE A 181 18.54 -7.16 -6.13
C PHE A 181 18.11 -8.34 -7.02
N SER A 182 16.80 -8.50 -7.16
CA SER A 182 16.18 -9.60 -7.92
C SER A 182 14.77 -9.15 -8.28
N PRO A 183 14.62 -8.26 -9.27
CA PRO A 183 13.35 -7.63 -9.59
C PRO A 183 12.35 -8.66 -10.12
N HIS A 184 11.13 -8.60 -9.60
CA HIS A 184 10.04 -9.47 -9.99
C HIS A 184 8.69 -8.81 -9.76
N PHE A 185 7.68 -9.30 -10.46
CA PHE A 185 6.29 -8.89 -10.28
C PHE A 185 5.51 -10.02 -9.65
N HIS A 186 4.77 -9.70 -8.59
CA HIS A 186 3.72 -10.56 -8.12
C HIS A 186 2.41 -10.14 -8.79
N LEU A 187 1.69 -11.12 -9.31
CA LEU A 187 0.40 -10.97 -9.94
C LEU A 187 -0.65 -11.72 -9.13
N VAL A 188 -1.77 -11.08 -8.83
CA VAL A 188 -2.93 -11.76 -8.23
C VAL A 188 -4.13 -11.54 -9.14
N GLY A 189 -4.68 -12.63 -9.65
CA GLY A 189 -5.78 -12.55 -10.60
C GLY A 189 -6.12 -13.88 -11.24
N PHE A 190 -6.64 -13.84 -12.46
CA PHE A 190 -7.33 -14.96 -13.06
C PHE A 190 -6.63 -15.48 -14.30
N GLY A 191 -6.88 -16.75 -14.62
CA GLY A 191 -6.35 -17.40 -15.82
C GLY A 191 -5.98 -18.85 -15.62
N TRP A 192 -5.66 -19.53 -16.71
CA TRP A 192 -5.17 -20.90 -16.69
C TRP A 192 -3.70 -20.91 -17.10
N ILE A 193 -2.81 -20.98 -16.11
CA ILE A 193 -1.39 -20.77 -16.32
C ILE A 193 -0.77 -22.02 -16.96
N LYS A 194 -0.28 -21.87 -18.19
CA LYS A 194 0.34 -22.92 -19.01
C LYS A 194 1.49 -22.33 -19.83
N GLY A 195 2.34 -23.19 -20.38
CA GLY A 195 3.36 -22.77 -21.34
C GLY A 195 4.51 -21.96 -20.74
N THR A 196 4.78 -22.11 -19.44
CA THR A 196 5.77 -21.28 -18.75
C THR A 196 7.21 -21.64 -19.11
N GLY A 197 7.48 -22.88 -19.50
CA GLY A 197 8.80 -23.33 -19.94
C GLY A 197 9.14 -22.79 -21.33
N GLU A 198 8.19 -22.87 -22.26
CA GLU A 198 8.29 -22.32 -23.60
C GLU A 198 8.43 -20.79 -23.56
N GLU A 199 7.69 -20.12 -22.68
CA GLU A 199 7.84 -18.68 -22.48
C GLU A 199 9.20 -18.31 -21.89
N PHE A 200 9.76 -19.14 -21.00
CA PHE A 200 11.12 -18.95 -20.50
C PHE A 200 12.15 -19.07 -21.63
N LEU A 201 12.09 -20.13 -22.44
CA LEU A 201 12.99 -20.30 -23.60
C LEU A 201 12.88 -19.13 -24.58
N ARG A 202 11.68 -18.58 -24.75
CA ARG A 202 11.42 -17.46 -25.66
C ARG A 202 11.94 -16.12 -25.15
N SER A 203 11.79 -15.84 -23.85
CA SER A 203 11.91 -14.48 -23.32
C SER A 203 12.94 -14.32 -22.21
N GLY A 204 13.42 -15.43 -21.64
CA GLY A 204 14.23 -15.45 -20.42
C GLY A 204 13.45 -15.18 -19.13
N TYR A 205 12.15 -14.85 -19.20
CA TYR A 205 11.35 -14.58 -18.01
C TYR A 205 10.89 -15.87 -17.34
N VAL A 206 11.09 -15.94 -16.02
CA VAL A 206 10.60 -17.06 -15.22
C VAL A 206 9.21 -16.73 -14.70
N VAL A 207 8.20 -17.45 -15.20
CA VAL A 207 6.83 -17.35 -14.69
C VAL A 207 6.51 -18.55 -13.80
N ARG A 208 6.30 -18.29 -12.51
CA ARG A 208 5.95 -19.29 -11.50
C ARG A 208 4.49 -19.13 -11.09
N ASN A 209 3.68 -20.16 -11.29
CA ASN A 209 2.34 -20.24 -10.72
C ASN A 209 2.43 -20.71 -9.26
N VAL A 210 2.19 -19.81 -8.31
CA VAL A 210 2.16 -20.12 -6.86
C VAL A 210 0.85 -20.80 -6.47
N GLY A 211 -0.17 -20.73 -7.33
CA GLY A 211 -1.43 -21.42 -7.17
C GLY A 211 -2.54 -20.58 -6.56
N ARG A 212 -3.62 -21.25 -6.19
CA ARG A 212 -4.83 -20.63 -5.64
C ARG A 212 -4.55 -20.00 -4.27
N ARG A 213 -5.13 -18.83 -4.01
CA ARG A 213 -5.02 -18.15 -2.73
C ARG A 213 -6.26 -18.36 -1.88
N ARG A 214 -6.05 -18.58 -0.58
CA ARG A 214 -7.13 -18.69 0.43
C ARG A 214 -7.76 -17.31 0.69
N SER A 215 -6.93 -16.30 0.93
CA SER A 215 -7.35 -14.90 1.09
C SER A 215 -6.61 -14.03 0.07
N VAL A 216 -7.38 -13.26 -0.71
CA VAL A 216 -6.82 -12.28 -1.64
C VAL A 216 -6.26 -11.11 -0.86
N GLY A 217 -7.04 -10.55 0.08
CA GLY A 217 -6.63 -9.44 0.94
C GLY A 217 -5.33 -9.75 1.68
N GLY A 218 -5.23 -10.89 2.38
CA GLY A 218 -4.02 -11.30 3.09
C GLY A 218 -2.82 -11.50 2.16
N THR A 219 -3.03 -12.02 0.95
CA THR A 219 -1.95 -12.18 -0.03
C THR A 219 -1.45 -10.83 -0.55
N VAL A 220 -2.35 -9.90 -0.85
CA VAL A 220 -2.00 -8.55 -1.32
C VAL A 220 -1.34 -7.75 -0.20
N LEU A 221 -1.87 -7.81 1.03
CA LEU A 221 -1.28 -7.19 2.21
C LEU A 221 0.17 -7.65 2.42
N TYR A 222 0.41 -8.96 2.33
CA TYR A 222 1.75 -9.51 2.45
C TYR A 222 2.68 -8.94 1.36
N GLN A 223 2.28 -8.96 0.09
CA GLN A 223 3.06 -8.37 -1.01
C GLN A 223 3.35 -6.88 -0.76
N LEU A 224 2.34 -6.10 -0.37
CA LEU A 224 2.48 -4.67 -0.11
C LEU A 224 3.43 -4.36 1.04
N SER A 225 3.58 -5.24 2.03
CA SER A 225 4.50 -5.03 3.17
C SER A 225 5.97 -4.88 2.77
N HIS A 226 6.36 -5.35 1.58
CA HIS A 226 7.72 -5.27 1.05
C HIS A 226 7.74 -5.00 -0.46
N ALA A 227 6.70 -4.33 -0.96
CA ALA A 227 6.62 -3.91 -2.36
C ALA A 227 7.61 -2.79 -2.66
N GLY A 228 8.03 -2.69 -3.93
CA GLY A 228 8.72 -1.52 -4.43
C GLY A 228 7.78 -0.32 -4.49
N VAL A 229 8.09 0.71 -3.71
CA VAL A 229 7.37 1.99 -3.72
C VAL A 229 8.21 3.02 -4.48
N HIS A 230 7.56 3.79 -5.36
CA HIS A 230 8.21 4.78 -6.22
C HIS A 230 7.49 6.13 -6.19
N LEU A 231 8.23 7.22 -6.38
CA LEU A 231 7.74 8.61 -6.39
C LEU A 231 6.81 8.96 -7.55
N LYS A 232 6.89 8.20 -8.63
CA LYS A 232 6.15 8.48 -9.88
C LYS A 232 5.16 7.38 -10.25
N PHE A 233 5.26 6.20 -9.65
CA PHE A 233 4.52 5.02 -10.09
C PHE A 233 3.67 4.45 -8.97
N HIS A 234 2.44 4.08 -9.29
CA HIS A 234 1.57 3.36 -8.36
C HIS A 234 2.15 1.98 -8.01
N THR A 235 2.09 1.61 -6.73
CA THR A 235 2.51 0.29 -6.25
C THR A 235 1.64 -0.84 -6.81
N ILE A 236 0.33 -0.61 -6.92
CA ILE A 236 -0.62 -1.55 -7.55
C ILE A 236 -1.00 -1.02 -8.92
N THR A 237 -0.96 -1.92 -9.90
CA THR A 237 -1.43 -1.65 -11.27
C THR A 237 -2.31 -2.80 -11.74
N TRP A 238 -3.25 -2.52 -12.64
CA TRP A 238 -4.26 -3.49 -13.08
C TRP A 238 -4.20 -3.70 -14.59
N PHE A 239 -4.34 -4.95 -15.03
CA PHE A 239 -4.35 -5.28 -16.46
C PHE A 239 -5.32 -6.42 -16.78
N GLY A 240 -5.59 -6.58 -18.09
CA GLY A 240 -6.49 -7.62 -18.58
C GLY A 240 -7.92 -7.40 -18.10
N ALA A 241 -8.63 -8.47 -17.75
CA ALA A 241 -10.00 -8.40 -17.24
C ALA A 241 -10.15 -7.47 -16.01
N LEU A 242 -9.11 -7.31 -15.19
CA LEU A 242 -9.14 -6.47 -14.00
C LEU A 242 -8.78 -4.99 -14.27
N SER A 243 -8.44 -4.61 -15.52
CA SER A 243 -8.10 -3.22 -15.86
C SER A 243 -9.27 -2.24 -15.66
N TYR A 244 -8.96 -0.98 -15.37
CA TYR A 244 -9.96 0.06 -15.05
C TYR A 244 -10.97 0.31 -16.17
N ASN A 245 -10.57 0.12 -17.44
CA ASN A 245 -11.45 0.28 -18.59
C ASN A 245 -12.31 -0.96 -18.89
N LYS A 246 -12.05 -2.11 -18.25
CA LYS A 246 -12.79 -3.37 -18.48
C LYS A 246 -13.67 -3.78 -17.30
N LEU A 247 -13.26 -3.43 -16.08
CA LEU A 247 -14.00 -3.72 -14.87
C LEU A 247 -14.33 -2.42 -14.15
N ARG A 248 -15.62 -2.10 -14.12
CA ARG A 248 -16.20 -1.11 -13.20
C ARG A 248 -16.45 -1.83 -11.87
N VAL A 249 -16.04 -1.18 -10.79
CA VAL A 249 -16.10 -1.74 -9.43
C VAL A 249 -17.10 -0.89 -8.69
N GLU A 250 -18.12 -1.52 -8.14
CA GLU A 250 -19.03 -0.88 -7.20
C GLU A 250 -18.25 -0.57 -5.92
N PRO A 251 -18.23 0.69 -5.47
CA PRO A 251 -17.60 1.04 -4.21
C PRO A 251 -18.25 0.26 -3.07
N GLU A 252 -17.43 -0.20 -2.12
CA GLU A 252 -17.98 -0.68 -0.86
C GLU A 252 -18.69 0.47 -0.14
N PRO A 253 -19.87 0.20 0.46
CA PRO A 253 -20.51 1.19 1.31
C PRO A 253 -19.53 1.56 2.43
N ARG A 254 -19.35 2.86 2.63
CA ARG A 254 -18.53 3.35 3.74
C ARG A 254 -19.37 3.23 5.00
N GLU A 255 -18.86 2.50 5.99
CA GLU A 255 -19.43 2.55 7.34
C GLU A 255 -19.23 3.97 7.88
N GLU A 256 -20.34 4.61 8.23
CA GLU A 256 -20.29 5.91 8.90
C GLU A 256 -20.10 5.70 10.40
N ASN A 257 -19.19 6.46 10.99
CA ASN A 257 -19.00 6.47 12.44
C ASN A 257 -20.24 7.13 13.07
N THR A 258 -21.14 6.29 13.58
CA THR A 258 -22.45 6.67 14.11
C THR A 258 -22.62 6.15 15.53
N CYS A 259 -23.43 6.84 16.33
CA CYS A 259 -23.73 6.43 17.68
C CYS A 259 -24.58 5.15 17.66
N PRO A 260 -24.19 4.09 18.40
CA PRO A 260 -24.94 2.84 18.43
C PRO A 260 -26.31 2.98 19.12
N THR A 261 -26.54 4.03 19.91
CA THR A 261 -27.83 4.27 20.58
C THR A 261 -28.83 5.02 19.70
N CYS A 262 -28.39 6.11 19.04
CA CYS A 262 -29.30 7.02 18.34
C CYS A 262 -29.06 7.12 16.84
N GLY A 263 -28.03 6.47 16.30
CA GLY A 263 -27.66 6.53 14.88
C GLY A 263 -27.09 7.88 14.41
N ALA A 264 -26.98 8.88 15.29
CA ALA A 264 -26.41 10.17 14.94
C ALA A 264 -24.91 10.05 14.63
N ARG A 265 -24.45 10.80 13.62
CA ARG A 265 -23.03 10.87 13.27
C ARG A 265 -22.19 11.37 14.45
N LEU A 266 -21.07 10.69 14.71
CA LEU A 266 -20.12 11.10 15.74
C LEU A 266 -19.40 12.40 15.36
N LEU A 267 -19.19 13.27 16.35
CA LEU A 267 -18.55 14.57 16.17
C LEU A 267 -17.22 14.63 16.92
N PRO A 268 -16.20 15.35 16.42
CA PRO A 268 -14.95 15.55 17.13
C PRO A 268 -15.17 16.05 18.55
N CYS A 269 -14.55 15.40 19.52
CA CYS A 269 -14.61 15.77 20.93
C CYS A 269 -13.23 15.64 21.57
N ARG A 270 -13.06 16.20 22.77
CA ARG A 270 -11.83 16.07 23.56
C ARG A 270 -12.14 16.20 25.05
N TRP A 271 -11.31 15.60 25.88
CA TRP A 271 -11.30 15.80 27.33
C TRP A 271 -10.79 17.21 27.69
N PHE A 272 -11.54 17.90 28.54
CA PHE A 272 -11.22 19.19 29.17
C PHE A 272 -11.53 19.19 30.68
N GLY A 273 -11.85 18.03 31.26
CA GLY A 273 -12.11 17.90 32.68
C GLY A 273 -10.84 17.96 33.52
N ASP A 274 -11.02 18.03 34.83
CA ASP A 274 -9.92 17.99 35.78
C ASP A 274 -9.33 16.57 35.89
N GLY A 275 -8.01 16.47 35.93
CA GLY A 275 -7.30 15.18 36.00
C GLY A 275 -6.92 14.60 34.63
N GLU A 276 -6.53 13.33 34.63
CA GLU A 276 -6.08 12.62 33.42
C GLU A 276 -7.26 12.32 32.48
N ASP A 277 -7.01 12.35 31.16
CA ASP A 277 -7.99 11.93 30.16
C ASP A 277 -8.41 10.46 30.45
N PRO A 278 -9.71 10.18 30.67
CA PRO A 278 -10.20 8.84 30.97
C PRO A 278 -9.82 7.80 29.93
N LEU A 279 -9.54 8.22 28.69
CA LEU A 279 -9.13 7.36 27.60
C LEU A 279 -7.63 7.43 27.32
N ALA A 280 -6.79 8.02 28.18
CA ALA A 280 -5.36 8.22 27.92
C ALA A 280 -4.63 6.90 27.61
N LEU A 281 -4.90 5.86 28.40
CA LEU A 281 -4.25 4.53 28.29
C LEU A 281 -4.94 3.59 27.30
N GLU A 282 -6.12 3.98 26.80
CA GLU A 282 -6.93 3.16 25.93
C GLU A 282 -6.41 3.13 24.48
N GLY A 283 -6.64 2.03 23.77
CA GLY A 283 -6.28 1.86 22.36
C GLY A 283 -7.28 2.50 21.38
N GLU A 284 -7.21 2.09 20.10
CA GLU A 284 -8.29 2.37 19.15
C GLU A 284 -9.53 1.53 19.53
N GLY A 285 -10.71 2.15 19.54
CA GLY A 285 -11.94 1.46 19.94
C GLY A 285 -13.11 2.41 20.23
N GLY A 286 -14.27 1.82 20.49
CA GLY A 286 -15.46 2.53 20.97
C GLY A 286 -15.65 2.32 22.47
N TYR A 287 -15.94 3.40 23.20
CA TYR A 287 -15.95 3.45 24.65
C TYR A 287 -17.22 4.15 25.16
N TRP A 288 -17.75 3.65 26.27
CA TRP A 288 -18.78 4.32 27.04
C TRP A 288 -18.12 5.05 28.20
N VAL A 289 -18.32 6.36 28.27
CA VAL A 289 -17.67 7.23 29.25
C VAL A 289 -18.69 8.12 29.94
N ASP A 290 -18.34 8.58 31.14
CA ASP A 290 -18.98 9.77 31.68
C ASP A 290 -18.65 10.97 30.78
N THR A 291 -19.66 11.76 30.49
CA THR A 291 -19.60 12.91 29.58
C THR A 291 -19.15 14.18 30.28
N GLU A 292 -19.14 14.19 31.62
CA GLU A 292 -18.54 15.26 32.39
C GLU A 292 -17.07 15.45 31.97
N GLY A 293 -16.61 16.70 31.80
CA GLY A 293 -15.28 16.99 31.27
C GLY A 293 -15.10 16.86 29.76
N TRP A 294 -15.96 16.14 29.03
CA TRP A 294 -15.87 16.06 27.56
C TRP A 294 -16.57 17.24 26.88
N ARG A 295 -15.96 17.76 25.82
CA ARG A 295 -16.54 18.84 25.01
C ARG A 295 -16.37 18.56 23.52
N TYR A 296 -17.36 18.95 22.73
CA TYR A 296 -17.23 18.97 21.28
C TYR A 296 -16.18 20.01 20.87
N THR A 297 -15.37 19.67 19.87
CA THR A 297 -14.39 20.57 19.29
C THR A 297 -14.84 21.00 17.90
N ALA A 298 -14.43 22.20 17.46
CA ALA A 298 -14.72 22.66 16.11
C ALA A 298 -14.19 21.62 15.10
N ARG A 299 -14.93 21.43 13.99
CA ARG A 299 -14.50 20.53 12.91
C ARG A 299 -13.05 20.81 12.56
N PHE A 300 -12.16 19.84 12.80
CA PHE A 300 -10.84 19.84 12.20
C PHE A 300 -11.04 19.91 10.67
N ARG A 301 -10.81 21.08 10.06
CA ARG A 301 -10.89 21.31 8.61
C ARG A 301 -9.79 20.57 7.81
N GLY A 302 -9.12 19.58 8.39
CA GLY A 302 -7.91 18.95 7.83
C GLY A 302 -8.05 17.53 7.30
N LEU A 303 -9.18 16.84 7.50
CA LEU A 303 -9.35 15.44 7.07
C LEU A 303 -10.34 15.35 5.91
N GLY A 304 -9.90 15.83 4.75
CA GLY A 304 -10.47 15.40 3.48
C GLY A 304 -10.07 13.94 3.24
N GLY A 305 -11.00 13.02 3.45
CA GLY A 305 -10.88 11.62 3.05
C GLY A 305 -10.39 10.67 4.14
N PHE A 306 -11.32 10.25 5.00
CA PHE A 306 -11.36 8.84 5.40
C PHE A 306 -11.83 8.02 4.19
#